data_AF-A0A0Q7HVI9-F1
#
_entry.id   AF-A0A0Q7HVI9-F1
#
_cell.length_a   1.000
_cell.length_b   1.000
_cell.length_c   1.000
_cell.angle_alpha   90.00
_cell.angle_beta   90.00
_cell.angle_gamma   90.00
#
_symmetry.space_group_name_H-M   'P 1'
#
loop_
_entity.id
_entity.type
_entity.pdbx_description
1 polymer ?
#
loop_
_entity_poly.entity_id
_entity_poly.type
_entity_poly.pdbx_seq_one_letter_code
_entity_poly.pdbx_strand_id
1 'polypeptide(L)'
;MAHASNAGCSCTPYRPTAQFKSFEWVQAERLGPSQQSQAAFLNDARDAVQGAHTLVQLLAWDEDRRDAALSDADPAPLFDACQRSALQRFLSVSLGLLHARIESQCEALTQEGTLRAA
;
A
#
# COMPACT_ATOMS: atom_id res chain seq x y z
N MET A 1 48.97 18.81 -31.90
CA MET A 1 48.79 17.46 -31.32
C MET A 1 48.09 17.68 -29.98
N ALA A 2 46.75 17.60 -29.92
CA ALA A 2 45.97 16.40 -29.56
C ALA A 2 46.47 15.80 -28.23
N HIS A 3 45.70 15.77 -27.14
CA HIS A 3 44.38 15.16 -27.03
C HIS A 3 43.44 15.89 -26.07
N ALA A 4 42.18 16.01 -26.49
CA ALA A 4 41.03 16.16 -25.63
C ALA A 4 40.83 14.90 -24.76
N SER A 5 40.34 15.09 -23.54
CA SER A 5 39.53 14.09 -22.85
C SER A 5 38.54 14.83 -21.97
N ASN A 6 37.42 15.18 -22.60
CA ASN A 6 36.15 15.47 -21.97
C ASN A 6 35.77 14.24 -21.13
N ALA A 7 36.10 14.23 -19.84
CA ALA A 7 35.44 13.35 -18.89
C ALA A 7 34.11 14.00 -18.55
N GLY A 8 33.10 13.76 -19.39
CA GLY A 8 31.72 14.08 -19.09
C GLY A 8 31.37 13.42 -17.77
N CYS A 9 31.29 14.23 -16.71
CA CYS A 9 30.75 13.81 -15.44
C CYS A 9 29.28 13.49 -15.70
N SER A 10 28.97 12.19 -15.79
CA SER A 10 27.62 11.68 -15.76
C SER A 10 27.04 12.04 -14.40
N CYS A 11 26.53 13.26 -14.28
CA CYS A 11 25.63 13.63 -13.20
C CYS A 11 24.35 12.83 -13.43
N THR A 12 24.32 11.57 -12.97
CA THR A 12 23.06 10.89 -12.73
C THR A 12 22.24 11.84 -11.86
N PRO A 13 21.08 12.33 -12.32
CA PRO A 13 20.29 13.26 -11.53
C PRO A 13 20.04 12.62 -10.18
N TYR A 14 20.43 13.31 -9.11
CA TYR A 14 20.18 12.88 -7.75
C TYR A 14 18.71 12.56 -7.63
N ARG A 15 18.38 11.26 -7.60
CA ARG A 15 17.03 10.79 -7.33
C ARG A 15 16.97 10.73 -5.82
N PRO A 16 16.25 11.64 -5.14
CA PRO A 16 16.08 11.52 -3.71
C PRO A 16 15.63 10.10 -3.41
N THR A 17 16.33 9.40 -2.52
CA THR A 17 15.84 8.13 -1.99
C THR A 17 14.41 8.41 -1.57
N ALA A 18 13.43 7.73 -2.17
CA ALA A 18 12.03 7.97 -1.87
C ALA A 18 11.85 7.70 -0.37
N GLN A 19 11.84 8.76 0.43
CA GLN A 19 11.59 8.64 1.84
C GLN A 19 10.11 8.36 1.95
N PHE A 20 9.77 7.18 2.46
CA PHE A 20 8.40 6.89 2.86
C PHE A 20 8.04 7.90 3.94
N LYS A 21 7.30 8.95 3.55
CA LYS A 21 6.67 9.85 4.49
C LYS A 21 5.74 9.00 5.36
N SER A 22 5.69 9.31 6.65
CA SER A 22 4.60 8.86 7.50
C SER A 22 3.27 9.13 6.81
N PHE A 23 2.35 8.15 6.84
CA PHE A 23 1.07 8.22 6.15
C PHE A 23 0.20 9.36 6.69
N GLU A 24 0.37 10.57 6.15
CA GLU A 24 -0.51 11.71 6.37
C GLU A 24 -1.66 11.66 5.36
N TRP A 25 -2.84 12.10 5.79
CA TRP A 25 -3.99 12.20 4.88
C TRP A 25 -3.72 13.26 3.83
N VAL A 26 -3.90 12.92 2.54
CA VAL A 26 -3.69 13.88 1.45
C VAL A 26 -4.95 14.72 1.28
N GLN A 27 -4.84 16.02 1.59
CA GLN A 27 -5.91 17.01 1.40
C GLN A 27 -6.03 17.35 -0.10
N ALA A 28 -7.13 16.91 -0.73
CA ALA A 28 -7.32 17.02 -2.18
C ALA A 28 -7.78 18.42 -2.62
N GLU A 29 -8.34 19.22 -1.74
CA GLU A 29 -9.03 20.49 -2.03
C GLU A 29 -8.11 21.55 -2.65
N ARG A 30 -6.79 21.39 -2.51
CA ARG A 30 -5.77 22.33 -3.01
C ARG A 30 -5.04 21.83 -4.27
N LEU A 31 -5.39 20.65 -4.77
CA LEU A 31 -4.68 19.98 -5.86
C LEU A 31 -5.37 20.20 -7.21
N GLY A 32 -4.61 20.09 -8.31
CA GLY A 32 -5.18 20.07 -9.66
C GLY A 32 -6.01 18.79 -9.90
N PRO A 33 -6.93 18.76 -10.88
CA PRO A 33 -7.85 17.63 -11.08
C PRO A 33 -7.17 16.25 -11.18
N SER A 34 -6.06 16.12 -11.91
CA SER A 34 -5.29 14.86 -12.00
C SER A 34 -4.64 14.47 -10.67
N GLN A 35 -4.16 15.44 -9.90
CA GLN A 35 -3.56 15.24 -8.58
C GLN A 35 -4.61 14.89 -7.52
N GLN A 36 -5.85 15.36 -7.65
CA GLN A 36 -6.97 14.99 -6.78
C GLN A 36 -7.30 13.50 -6.90
N SER A 37 -7.39 12.97 -8.14
CA SER A 37 -7.62 11.54 -8.36
C SER A 37 -6.49 10.69 -7.78
N GLN A 38 -5.24 11.14 -7.91
CA GLN A 38 -4.10 10.47 -7.32
C GLN A 38 -4.13 10.50 -5.78
N ALA A 39 -4.48 11.65 -5.19
CA ALA A 39 -4.64 11.78 -3.74
C ALA A 39 -5.74 10.86 -3.19
N ALA A 40 -6.90 10.80 -3.87
CA ALA A 40 -7.99 9.91 -3.51
C ALA A 40 -7.55 8.44 -3.54
N PHE A 41 -6.88 8.02 -4.61
CA PHE A 41 -6.33 6.67 -4.71
C PHE A 41 -5.36 6.34 -3.57
N LEU A 42 -4.45 7.25 -3.22
CA LEU A 42 -3.48 7.03 -2.14
C LEU A 42 -4.16 6.94 -0.77
N ASN A 43 -5.19 7.75 -0.52
CA ASN A 43 -5.99 7.67 0.71
C ASN A 43 -6.77 6.34 0.78
N ASP A 44 -7.42 5.91 -0.30
CA ASP A 44 -8.11 4.61 -0.38
C ASP A 44 -7.14 3.44 -0.14
N ALA A 45 -5.95 3.50 -0.75
CA ALA A 45 -4.92 2.48 -0.59
C ALA A 45 -4.45 2.38 0.86
N ARG A 46 -4.26 3.52 1.53
CA ARG A 46 -3.92 3.58 2.95
C ARG A 46 -5.03 2.94 3.80
N ASP A 47 -6.28 3.33 3.58
CA ASP A 47 -7.41 2.83 4.37
C ASP A 47 -7.57 1.31 4.20
N ALA A 48 -7.37 0.79 2.99
CA ALA A 48 -7.38 -0.64 2.73
C ALA A 48 -6.25 -1.39 3.48
N VAL A 49 -5.02 -0.86 3.47
CA VAL A 49 -3.89 -1.46 4.21
C VAL A 49 -4.12 -1.40 5.72
N GLN A 50 -4.57 -0.26 6.23
CA GLN A 50 -4.84 -0.08 7.67
C GLN A 50 -5.99 -0.98 8.14
N GLY A 51 -7.06 -1.07 7.36
CA GLY A 51 -8.18 -1.97 7.61
C GLY A 51 -7.75 -3.43 7.60
N ALA A 52 -6.93 -3.82 6.62
CA ALA A 52 -6.37 -5.16 6.54
C ALA A 52 -5.52 -5.51 7.76
N HIS A 53 -4.62 -4.61 8.16
CA HIS A 53 -3.78 -4.78 9.35
C HIS A 53 -4.62 -4.93 10.62
N THR A 54 -5.62 -4.07 10.81
CA THR A 54 -6.55 -4.12 11.94
C THR A 54 -7.28 -5.45 12.01
N LEU A 55 -7.78 -5.94 10.86
CA LEU A 55 -8.49 -7.20 10.80
C LEU A 55 -7.57 -8.40 11.09
N VAL A 56 -6.32 -8.38 10.61
CA VAL A 56 -5.32 -9.41 10.96
C VAL A 56 -5.05 -9.44 12.46
N GLN A 57 -4.89 -8.27 13.09
CA GLN A 57 -4.69 -8.19 14.54
C GLN A 57 -5.91 -8.72 15.31
N LEU A 58 -7.13 -8.43 14.86
CA LEU A 58 -8.35 -8.95 15.48
C LEU A 58 -8.44 -10.48 15.36
N LEU A 59 -8.09 -11.04 14.20
CA LEU A 59 -8.10 -12.49 13.98
C LEU A 59 -7.05 -13.20 14.85
N ALA A 60 -5.85 -12.64 14.99
CA ALA A 60 -4.81 -13.18 15.87
C ALA A 60 -5.23 -13.13 17.34
N TRP A 61 -5.79 -12.00 17.78
CA TRP A 61 -6.30 -11.85 19.14
C TRP A 61 -7.43 -12.84 19.46
N ASP A 62 -8.35 -13.08 18.51
CA ASP A 62 -9.43 -14.06 18.67
C ASP A 62 -8.89 -15.50 18.76
N GLU A 63 -7.84 -15.82 18.00
CA GLU A 63 -7.15 -17.10 18.05
C GLU A 63 -6.45 -17.31 19.40
N ASP A 64 -5.67 -16.32 19.87
CA ASP A 64 -5.01 -16.38 21.19
C ASP A 64 -6.02 -16.60 22.33
N ARG A 65 -7.20 -15.96 22.25
CA ARG A 65 -8.27 -16.14 23.23
C ARG A 65 -8.88 -17.54 23.20
N ARG A 66 -9.09 -18.10 22.01
CA ARG A 66 -9.60 -19.46 21.85
C ARG A 66 -8.63 -20.46 22.43
N ASP A 67 -7.33 -20.29 22.16
CA ASP A 67 -6.29 -21.20 22.59
C ASP A 67 -6.03 -21.10 24.11
N ALA A 68 -6.32 -19.95 24.72
CA ALA A 68 -6.26 -19.73 26.17
C ALA A 68 -7.51 -20.19 26.93
N ALA A 69 -8.60 -20.57 26.25
CA ALA A 69 -9.82 -21.03 26.92
C ALA A 69 -9.56 -22.36 27.64
N LEU A 70 -9.87 -22.41 28.94
CA LEU A 70 -9.64 -23.57 29.81
C LEU A 70 -10.94 -24.27 30.19
N SER A 71 -12.09 -23.64 29.94
CA SER A 71 -13.40 -24.16 30.32
C SER A 71 -14.49 -23.78 29.31
N ASP A 72 -15.53 -24.60 29.21
CA ASP A 72 -16.74 -24.31 28.43
C ASP A 72 -17.52 -23.07 28.94
N ALA A 73 -17.17 -22.55 30.13
CA ALA A 73 -17.71 -21.30 30.66
C ALA A 73 -17.00 -20.05 30.10
N ASP A 74 -15.86 -20.21 29.41
CA ASP A 74 -15.14 -19.09 28.79
C ASP A 74 -15.94 -18.52 27.60
N PRO A 75 -15.83 -17.21 27.31
CA PRO A 75 -16.57 -16.61 26.21
C PRO A 75 -16.18 -17.26 24.87
N ALA A 76 -17.18 -17.63 24.08
CA ALA A 76 -16.99 -18.24 22.77
C ALA A 76 -16.11 -17.36 21.85
N PRO A 77 -15.38 -17.98 20.89
CA PRO A 77 -14.67 -17.24 19.86
C PRO A 77 -15.60 -16.25 19.14
N LEU A 78 -15.08 -15.08 18.82
CA LEU A 78 -15.80 -14.05 18.06
C LEU A 78 -16.12 -14.54 16.65
N PHE A 79 -15.22 -15.33 16.06
CA PHE A 79 -15.39 -15.90 14.73
C PHE A 79 -15.33 -17.43 14.73
N ASP A 80 -16.27 -18.05 14.03
CA ASP A 80 -16.19 -19.47 13.72
C ASP A 80 -15.11 -19.76 12.66
N ALA A 81 -14.85 -21.05 12.39
CA ALA A 81 -13.84 -21.48 11.42
C ALA A 81 -14.16 -21.03 9.98
N CYS A 82 -15.45 -20.98 9.61
CA CYS A 82 -15.90 -20.56 8.29
C CYS A 82 -15.71 -19.06 8.09
N GLN A 83 -16.14 -18.25 9.07
CA GLN A 83 -15.99 -16.80 9.11
C GLN A 83 -14.51 -16.40 9.07
N ARG A 84 -13.67 -17.03 9.88
CA ARG A 84 -12.21 -16.80 9.86
C ARG A 84 -11.61 -17.08 8.49
N SER A 85 -11.93 -18.24 7.91
CA SER A 85 -11.47 -18.60 6.56
C SER A 85 -11.97 -17.62 5.49
N ALA A 86 -13.21 -17.15 5.61
CA ALA A 86 -13.78 -16.16 4.71
C ALA A 86 -13.08 -14.81 4.82
N LEU A 87 -12.79 -14.34 6.04
CA LEU A 87 -12.07 -13.08 6.30
C LEU A 87 -10.63 -13.15 5.79
N GLN A 88 -9.93 -14.27 5.99
CA GLN A 88 -8.57 -14.48 5.46
C GLN A 88 -8.54 -14.46 3.93
N ARG A 89 -9.51 -15.11 3.26
CA ARG A 89 -9.66 -15.04 1.81
C ARG A 89 -10.00 -13.63 1.33
N PHE A 90 -10.92 -12.96 2.02
CA PHE A 90 -11.29 -11.57 1.73
C PHE A 90 -10.09 -10.63 1.81
N LEU A 91 -9.26 -10.75 2.86
CA LEU A 91 -8.01 -10.01 2.99
C LEU A 91 -7.07 -10.28 1.82
N SER A 92 -6.85 -11.55 1.50
CA SER A 92 -5.95 -11.96 0.40
C SER A 92 -6.40 -11.37 -0.94
N VAL A 93 -7.69 -11.46 -1.26
CA VAL A 93 -8.27 -10.90 -2.48
C VAL A 93 -8.19 -9.37 -2.48
N SER A 94 -8.56 -8.72 -1.38
CA SER A 94 -8.58 -7.25 -1.28
C SER A 94 -7.17 -6.66 -1.44
N LEU A 95 -6.17 -7.26 -0.79
CA LEU A 95 -4.77 -6.85 -0.92
C LEU A 95 -4.22 -7.14 -2.32
N GLY A 96 -4.59 -8.27 -2.93
CA GLY A 96 -4.22 -8.58 -4.32
C GLY A 96 -4.81 -7.58 -5.32
N LEU A 97 -6.07 -7.17 -5.14
CA LEU A 97 -6.70 -6.13 -5.95
C LEU A 97 -6.04 -4.76 -5.76
N LEU A 98 -5.69 -4.41 -4.51
CA LEU A 98 -4.94 -3.19 -4.23
C LEU A 98 -3.57 -3.22 -4.90
N HIS A 99 -2.84 -4.32 -4.81
CA HIS A 99 -1.55 -4.50 -5.48
C HIS A 99 -1.67 -4.30 -6.99
N ALA A 100 -2.63 -4.94 -7.66
CA ALA A 100 -2.85 -4.76 -9.09
C ALA A 100 -3.16 -3.29 -9.47
N ARG A 101 -3.93 -2.57 -8.63
CA ARG A 101 -4.19 -1.14 -8.83
C ARG A 101 -2.92 -0.30 -8.66
N ILE A 102 -2.08 -0.60 -7.68
CA ILE A 102 -0.79 0.09 -7.48
C ILE A 102 0.10 -0.10 -8.71
N GLU A 103 0.24 -1.32 -9.22
CA GLU A 103 1.02 -1.60 -10.43
C GLU A 103 0.54 -0.77 -11.63
N SER A 104 -0.77 -0.76 -11.87
CA SER A 104 -1.37 0.05 -12.95
C SER A 104 -1.08 1.56 -12.80
N GLN A 105 -1.09 2.09 -11.57
CA GLN A 105 -0.74 3.50 -11.32
C GLN A 105 0.75 3.76 -11.55
N CYS A 106 1.63 2.83 -11.18
CA CYS A 106 3.07 2.92 -11.44
C CYS A 106 3.39 2.89 -12.94
N GLU A 107 2.72 2.02 -13.70
CA GLU A 107 2.85 1.96 -15.17
C GLU A 107 2.42 3.28 -15.83
N ALA A 108 1.28 3.84 -15.41
CA ALA A 108 0.77 5.11 -15.94
C ALA A 108 1.75 6.27 -15.70
N LEU A 109 2.33 6.36 -14.49
CA LEU A 109 3.35 7.38 -14.16
C LEU A 109 4.63 7.23 -14.99
N THR A 110 5.04 5.99 -15.28
CA THR A 110 6.22 5.71 -16.11
C THR A 110 5.98 6.13 -17.56
N GLN A 111 4.78 5.90 -18.08
CA GLN A 111 4.38 6.32 -19.43
C GLN A 111 4.27 7.84 -19.55
N GLU A 112 3.70 8.53 -18.56
CA GLU A 112 3.62 10.00 -18.56
C GLU A 112 5.02 10.66 -18.49
N GLY A 113 5.93 10.09 -17.70
CA GLY A 113 7.33 10.54 -17.64
C GLY A 113 8.09 10.35 -18.95
N THR A 114 7.78 9.28 -19.71
CA THR A 114 8.39 9.00 -21.01
C THR A 114 7.85 9.95 -22.09
N LEU A 115 6.54 10.23 -22.10
CA LEU A 115 5.92 11.18 -23.04
C LEU A 115 6.36 12.63 -22.83
N ARG A 116 6.71 13.03 -21.60
CA ARG A 116 7.23 14.39 -21.33
C ARG A 116 8.71 14.57 -21.69
N ALA A 117 9.45 13.49 -21.93
CA ALA A 117 10.88 13.51 -22.25
C ALA A 117 11.18 13.40 -23.76
N ALA A 118 10.15 13.17 -24.58
CA ALA A 118 10.20 13.11 -26.04
C ALA A 118 9.70 14.42 -26.67
#